data_AF-A0AAV3R1G3-F1
#
_entry.id   AF-A0AAV3R1G3-F1
#
_cell.length_a   1.000
_cell.length_b   1.000
_cell.length_c   1.000
_cell.angle_alpha   90.00
_cell.angle_beta   90.00
_cell.angle_gamma   90.00
#
_symmetry.space_group_name_H-M   'P 1'
#
loop_
_entity.id
_entity.type
_entity.pdbx_description
1 polymer ?
#
loop_
_entity_poly.entity_id
_entity_poly.type
_entity_poly.pdbx_seq_one_letter_code
_entity_poly.pdbx_strand_id
1 'polypeptide(L)'
;MEIVRKTRFPRVHGTGNDNLSETILEHEYVIFIWLGDLNYRIALSYRLAKALAEMRNWRALLENDQLQIEQRHGRVFEEWNEGRKDIFPSHEKRRTPAWCDRILWYGQGLSQISYVRGESRFSDHRPVYGIVLVEQSTNCTFTPCPKPI
;
A
#
# COMPACT_ATOMS: atom_id res chain seq x y z
N MET A 1 -12.81 10.53 0.98
CA MET A 1 -12.78 9.17 0.38
C MET A 1 -14.18 8.58 0.30
N GLU A 2 -14.67 8.23 -0.90
CA GLU A 2 -16.02 7.69 -1.11
C GLU A 2 -16.19 6.24 -0.59
N ILE A 3 -15.13 5.43 -0.68
CA ILE A 3 -15.11 4.04 -0.19
C ILE A 3 -15.44 3.98 1.30
N VAL A 4 -14.82 4.85 2.10
CA VAL A 4 -15.06 4.96 3.55
C VAL A 4 -16.53 5.25 3.86
N ARG A 5 -17.21 6.04 3.02
CA ARG A 5 -18.63 6.38 3.19
C ARG A 5 -19.57 5.24 2.77
N LYS A 6 -19.14 4.38 1.85
CA LYS A 6 -19.98 3.33 1.24
C LYS A 6 -19.81 1.97 1.89
N THR A 7 -18.69 1.68 2.54
CA THR A 7 -18.49 0.40 3.21
C THR A 7 -19.22 0.36 4.55
N ARG A 8 -20.10 -0.62 4.69
CA ARG A 8 -20.80 -0.97 5.93
C ARG A 8 -20.52 -2.41 6.27
N PHE A 9 -20.28 -2.70 7.54
CA PHE A 9 -20.08 -4.08 7.99
C PHE A 9 -21.42 -4.73 8.35
N PRO A 10 -21.62 -6.03 8.05
CA PRO A 10 -22.84 -6.74 8.42
C PRO A 10 -23.01 -6.76 9.94
N ARG A 11 -24.21 -6.44 10.44
CA ARG A 11 -24.55 -6.64 11.85
C ARG A 11 -24.59 -8.14 12.13
N VAL A 12 -23.74 -8.62 13.04
CA VAL A 12 -23.81 -10.00 13.55
C VAL A 12 -24.94 -10.04 14.58
N HIS A 13 -26.13 -10.49 14.19
CA HIS A 13 -27.24 -10.69 15.13
C HIS A 13 -27.05 -12.03 15.88
N GLY A 14 -26.81 -11.97 17.19
CA GLY A 14 -26.70 -13.18 18.01
C GLY A 14 -26.00 -13.01 19.37
N THR A 15 -25.28 -11.92 19.58
CA THR A 15 -24.70 -11.58 20.89
C THR A 15 -25.23 -10.20 21.30
N GLY A 16 -25.81 -10.08 22.49
CA GLY A 16 -26.53 -8.89 22.97
C GLY A 16 -25.62 -7.69 23.28
N ASN A 17 -24.85 -7.24 22.30
CA ASN A 17 -24.00 -6.06 22.40
C ASN A 17 -24.36 -5.10 21.25
N ASP A 18 -25.23 -4.14 21.54
CA ASP A 18 -25.78 -3.16 20.59
C ASP A 18 -24.76 -2.08 20.13
N ASN A 19 -23.46 -2.27 20.44
CA ASN A 19 -22.37 -1.31 20.19
C ASN A 19 -21.31 -1.83 19.21
N LEU A 20 -21.70 -2.58 18.18
CA LEU A 20 -20.77 -2.97 17.11
C LEU A 20 -20.66 -1.84 16.07
N SER A 21 -19.44 -1.32 15.89
CA SER A 21 -19.09 -0.31 14.90
C SER A 21 -19.59 -0.71 13.49
N GLU A 22 -20.50 0.07 12.93
CA GLU A 22 -21.16 -0.19 11.64
C GLU A 22 -20.38 0.38 10.46
N THR A 23 -19.63 1.44 10.70
CA THR A 23 -18.82 2.13 9.69
C THR A 23 -17.33 1.89 9.92
N ILE A 24 -16.53 1.97 8.85
CA ILE A 24 -15.08 1.85 8.99
C ILE A 24 -14.52 2.90 9.95
N LEU A 25 -15.08 4.11 9.94
CA LEU A 25 -14.61 5.21 10.80
C LEU A 25 -14.86 4.99 12.30
N GLU A 26 -15.79 4.09 12.66
CA GLU A 26 -16.10 3.74 14.04
C GLU A 26 -15.13 2.68 14.61
N HIS A 27 -14.20 2.19 13.80
CA HIS A 27 -13.17 1.27 14.28
C HIS A 27 -11.95 2.05 14.76
N GLU A 28 -11.42 1.66 15.92
CA GLU A 28 -10.27 2.31 16.59
C GLU A 28 -9.00 2.29 15.71
N TYR A 29 -8.89 1.30 14.80
CA TYR A 29 -7.78 1.14 13.87
C TYR A 29 -8.29 0.93 12.45
N VAL A 30 -8.13 1.95 11.60
CA VAL A 30 -8.48 1.88 10.19
C VAL A 30 -7.20 1.84 9.37
N ILE A 31 -6.95 0.69 8.75
CA ILE A 31 -5.84 0.48 7.82
C ILE A 31 -6.45 0.15 6.44
N PHE A 32 -6.18 0.99 5.44
CA PHE A 32 -6.50 0.69 4.05
C PHE A 32 -5.26 0.24 3.31
N ILE A 33 -5.38 -0.80 2.50
CA ILE A 33 -4.34 -1.25 1.57
C ILE A 33 -4.89 -1.12 0.16
N TRP A 34 -4.15 -0.39 -0.69
CA TRP A 34 -4.45 -0.26 -2.11
C TRP A 34 -3.32 -0.89 -2.92
N LEU A 35 -3.65 -1.89 -3.73
CA LEU A 35 -2.66 -2.59 -4.54
C LEU A 35 -3.15 -2.86 -5.95
N GLY A 36 -2.22 -2.88 -6.90
CA GLY A 36 -2.50 -3.22 -8.30
C GLY A 36 -1.61 -2.48 -9.30
N ASP A 37 -1.92 -2.65 -10.58
CA ASP A 37 -1.30 -1.91 -11.68
C ASP A 37 -1.91 -0.50 -11.76
N LEU A 38 -1.20 0.48 -11.20
CA LEU A 38 -1.61 1.88 -11.26
C LEU A 38 -1.14 2.57 -12.56
N ASN A 39 -0.30 1.90 -13.34
CA ASN A 39 0.19 2.32 -14.65
C ASN A 39 0.89 3.70 -14.71
N TYR A 40 1.30 4.25 -13.57
CA TYR A 40 2.18 5.42 -13.52
C TYR A 40 3.56 5.07 -14.09
N ARG A 41 4.10 5.95 -14.94
CA ARG A 41 5.37 5.76 -15.65
C ARG A 41 6.45 6.69 -15.13
N ILE A 42 7.66 6.56 -15.66
CA ILE A 42 8.75 7.51 -15.44
C ILE A 42 8.58 8.69 -16.40
N ALA A 43 8.60 9.91 -15.86
CA ALA A 43 8.49 11.17 -16.60
C ALA A 43 9.79 11.54 -17.35
N LEU A 44 10.43 10.56 -18.00
CA LEU A 44 11.65 10.74 -18.79
C LEU A 44 11.48 10.11 -20.17
N SER A 45 12.26 10.60 -21.13
CA SER A 45 12.36 9.94 -22.43
C SER A 45 12.95 8.54 -22.29
N TYR A 46 12.57 7.63 -23.18
CA TYR A 46 13.10 6.24 -23.19
C TYR A 46 14.63 6.21 -23.15
N ARG A 47 15.30 7.07 -23.93
CA ARG A 47 16.77 7.13 -24.00
C ARG A 47 17.40 7.47 -22.64
N LEU A 48 16.87 8.50 -21.97
CA LEU A 48 17.36 8.94 -20.67
C LEU A 48 17.06 7.91 -19.58
N ALA A 49 15.82 7.42 -19.51
CA ALA A 49 15.42 6.41 -18.54
C ALA A 49 16.23 5.12 -18.69
N LYS A 50 16.48 4.68 -19.93
CA LYS A 50 17.32 3.52 -20.23
C LYS A 50 18.77 3.73 -19.77
N ALA A 51 19.36 4.88 -20.08
CA ALA A 51 20.73 5.19 -19.64
C ALA A 51 20.85 5.21 -18.11
N LEU A 52 19.91 5.84 -17.41
CA LEU A 52 19.87 5.84 -15.93
C LEU A 52 19.74 4.42 -15.37
N ALA A 53 18.91 3.59 -15.99
CA ALA A 53 18.72 2.21 -15.58
C ALA A 53 20.00 1.37 -15.81
N GLU A 54 20.69 1.54 -16.95
CA GLU A 54 21.96 0.87 -17.24
C GLU A 54 23.07 1.30 -16.26
N MET A 55 23.08 2.57 -15.85
CA MET A 55 23.97 3.10 -14.81
C MET A 55 23.55 2.72 -13.39
N ARG A 56 22.44 1.98 -13.21
CA ARG A 56 21.84 1.65 -11.91
C ARG A 56 21.55 2.88 -11.05
N ASN A 57 21.29 4.02 -11.68
CA ASN A 57 20.94 5.26 -10.99
C ASN A 57 19.43 5.30 -10.69
N TRP A 58 19.03 4.43 -9.76
CA TRP A 58 17.63 4.26 -9.38
C TRP A 58 17.04 5.47 -8.68
N ARG A 59 17.87 6.21 -7.95
CA ARG A 59 17.46 7.46 -7.28
C ARG A 59 16.96 8.47 -8.30
N ALA A 60 17.71 8.70 -9.38
CA ALA A 60 17.29 9.62 -10.44
C ALA A 60 16.02 9.15 -11.16
N LEU A 61 15.82 7.83 -11.31
CA LEU A 61 14.58 7.29 -11.87
C LEU A 61 13.38 7.51 -10.94
N LEU A 62 13.54 7.27 -9.63
CA LEU A 62 12.49 7.49 -8.64
C LEU A 62 12.10 8.96 -8.52
N GLU A 63 13.07 9.89 -8.61
CA GLU A 63 12.79 11.33 -8.62
C GLU A 63 11.85 11.76 -9.76
N ASN A 64 11.82 10.96 -10.84
CA ASN A 64 10.98 11.14 -12.02
C ASN A 64 9.79 10.16 -12.08
N ASP A 65 9.50 9.40 -11.02
CA ASP A 65 8.31 8.53 -10.94
C ASP A 65 7.05 9.40 -10.85
N GLN A 66 6.12 9.21 -11.80
CA GLN A 66 4.92 10.04 -11.88
C GLN A 66 4.08 9.94 -10.60
N LEU A 67 3.91 8.74 -10.01
CA LEU A 67 3.13 8.60 -8.78
C LEU A 67 3.74 9.41 -7.64
N GLN A 68 5.06 9.32 -7.41
CA GLN A 68 5.73 10.13 -6.38
C GLN A 68 5.66 11.63 -6.67
N ILE A 69 5.71 12.04 -7.94
CA ILE A 69 5.51 13.43 -8.33
C ILE A 69 4.08 13.88 -7.97
N GLU A 70 3.06 13.13 -8.38
CA GLU A 70 1.66 13.47 -8.12
C GLU A 70 1.34 13.49 -6.61
N GLN A 71 1.87 12.54 -5.84
CA GLN A 71 1.75 12.50 -4.37
C GLN A 71 2.41 13.70 -3.70
N ARG A 72 3.63 14.08 -4.09
CA ARG A 72 4.32 15.27 -3.54
C ARG A 72 3.56 16.57 -3.79
N HIS A 73 2.77 16.64 -4.86
CA HIS A 73 1.92 17.78 -5.16
C HIS A 73 0.53 17.68 -4.53
N GLY A 74 0.24 16.64 -3.74
CA GLY A 74 -1.07 16.43 -3.12
C GLY A 74 -2.20 16.17 -4.11
N ARG A 75 -1.91 15.76 -5.35
CA ARG A 75 -2.93 15.56 -6.39
C ARG A 75 -3.62 14.21 -6.30
N VAL A 76 -2.92 13.20 -5.80
CA VAL A 76 -3.41 11.81 -5.66
C VAL A 76 -2.87 11.20 -4.38
N PHE A 77 -3.62 10.23 -3.82
CA PHE A 77 -3.19 9.43 -2.67
C PHE A 77 -2.61 10.28 -1.52
N GLU A 78 -3.28 11.39 -1.20
CA GLU A 78 -2.93 12.27 -0.08
C GLU A 78 -2.98 11.49 1.24
N GLU A 79 -1.91 11.61 2.06
CA GLU A 79 -1.70 10.86 3.31
C GLU A 79 -1.52 9.34 3.17
N TRP A 80 -1.46 8.82 1.94
CA TRP A 80 -1.08 7.42 1.72
C TRP A 80 0.44 7.27 1.76
N ASN A 81 0.86 6.19 2.39
CA ASN A 81 2.25 5.76 2.45
C ASN A 81 2.50 4.73 1.35
N GLU A 82 3.66 4.81 0.73
CA GLU A 82 4.17 3.78 -0.17
C GLU A 82 5.50 3.26 0.38
N GLY A 83 5.69 1.95 0.27
CA GLY A 83 6.88 1.31 0.80
C GLY A 83 8.16 1.64 0.06
N ARG A 84 9.30 1.54 0.77
CA ARG A 84 10.61 1.75 0.13
C ARG A 84 10.83 0.68 -0.93
N LYS A 85 10.95 1.12 -2.18
CA LYS A 85 11.19 0.27 -3.35
C LYS A 85 12.67 -0.12 -3.38
N ASP A 86 13.02 -1.22 -2.72
CA ASP A 86 14.33 -1.87 -2.91
C ASP A 86 14.35 -2.73 -4.21
N ILE A 87 13.34 -2.54 -5.06
CA ILE A 87 13.10 -3.25 -6.32
C ILE A 87 13.34 -2.32 -7.49
N PHE A 88 14.13 -2.77 -8.46
CA PHE A 88 14.38 -2.05 -9.70
C PHE A 88 13.47 -2.54 -10.85
N PRO A 89 13.03 -1.62 -11.72
CA PRO A 89 12.11 -1.94 -12.82
C PRO A 89 12.79 -2.89 -13.82
N SER A 90 12.00 -3.74 -14.48
CA SER A 90 12.54 -4.72 -15.42
C SER A 90 13.07 -4.05 -16.70
N HIS A 91 14.26 -4.46 -17.14
CA HIS A 91 14.85 -4.07 -18.42
C HIS A 91 14.25 -4.89 -19.57
N GLU A 92 12.96 -4.73 -19.85
CA GLU A 92 12.40 -5.33 -21.07
C GLU A 92 12.77 -4.50 -22.30
N LYS A 93 13.26 -5.18 -23.34
CA LYS A 93 14.10 -4.64 -24.42
C LYS A 93 13.48 -3.53 -25.29
N ARG A 94 12.23 -3.12 -25.06
CA ARG A 94 11.50 -2.16 -25.91
C ARG A 94 10.64 -1.13 -25.18
N ARG A 95 10.61 -1.09 -23.84
CA ARG A 95 9.77 -0.15 -23.09
C ARG A 95 10.61 0.68 -22.11
N THR A 96 10.17 1.92 -21.86
CA THR A 96 10.71 2.74 -20.78
C THR A 96 10.53 1.97 -19.47
N PRO A 97 11.58 1.81 -18.65
CA PRO A 97 11.44 1.17 -17.35
C PRO A 97 10.41 1.94 -16.53
N ALA A 98 9.54 1.21 -15.86
CA ALA A 98 8.55 1.77 -14.96
C ALA A 98 8.32 0.79 -13.82
N TRP A 99 8.04 1.31 -12.65
CA TRP A 99 7.24 0.57 -11.69
C TRP A 99 5.80 0.76 -12.20
N CYS A 100 5.00 -0.27 -12.42
CA CYS A 100 3.56 -0.11 -12.74
C CYS A 100 2.69 -0.63 -11.59
N ASP A 101 3.09 -1.79 -11.06
CA ASP A 101 2.48 -2.44 -9.91
C ASP A 101 2.92 -1.77 -8.59
N ARG A 102 1.95 -1.41 -7.74
CA ARG A 102 2.14 -0.62 -6.51
C ARG A 102 1.38 -1.24 -5.34
N ILE A 103 1.92 -1.05 -4.13
CA ILE A 103 1.21 -1.31 -2.87
C ILE A 103 1.33 -0.06 -2.01
N LEU A 104 0.20 0.59 -1.75
CA LEU A 104 0.07 1.76 -0.89
C LEU A 104 -0.80 1.43 0.31
N TRP A 105 -0.64 2.17 1.40
CA TRP A 105 -1.52 2.06 2.56
C TRP A 105 -1.86 3.42 3.16
N TYR A 106 -3.02 3.48 3.81
CA TYR A 106 -3.46 4.61 4.62
C TYR A 106 -3.78 4.13 6.03
N GLY A 107 -3.49 4.95 7.02
CA GLY A 107 -3.66 4.62 8.44
C GLY A 107 -2.34 4.41 9.16
N GLN A 108 -2.42 4.37 10.49
CA GLN A 108 -1.28 4.17 11.39
C GLN A 108 -1.19 2.72 11.87
N GLY A 109 -0.06 2.35 12.47
CA GLY A 109 0.17 1.00 13.02
C GLY A 109 0.63 -0.04 11.99
N LEU A 110 1.00 0.38 10.79
CA LEU A 110 1.67 -0.46 9.79
C LEU A 110 3.16 -0.15 9.71
N SER A 111 3.98 -1.17 9.91
CA SER A 111 5.42 -1.12 9.69
C SER A 111 5.79 -2.05 8.53
N GLN A 112 6.36 -1.49 7.45
CA GLN A 112 6.82 -2.31 6.33
C GLN A 112 7.96 -3.23 6.76
N ILE A 113 7.78 -4.53 6.56
CA ILE A 113 8.85 -5.54 6.72
C ILE A 113 9.57 -5.73 5.38
N SER A 114 8.82 -5.86 4.28
CA SER A 114 9.42 -6.07 2.95
C SER A 114 8.54 -5.53 1.83
N TYR A 115 9.18 -5.21 0.71
CA TYR A 115 8.54 -4.82 -0.54
C TYR A 115 9.40 -5.41 -1.67
N VAL A 116 8.96 -6.52 -2.27
CA VAL A 116 9.78 -7.36 -3.17
C VAL A 116 9.07 -7.65 -4.50
N ARG A 117 9.85 -7.78 -5.58
CA ARG A 117 9.37 -8.22 -6.90
C ARG A 117 9.81 -9.65 -7.14
N GLY A 118 8.87 -10.51 -7.52
CA GLY A 118 9.18 -11.86 -7.96
C GLY A 118 9.79 -11.89 -9.37
N GLU A 119 10.55 -12.95 -9.65
CA GLU A 119 11.22 -13.15 -10.96
C GLU A 119 10.39 -13.99 -11.93
N SER A 120 9.15 -14.30 -11.59
CA SER A 120 8.22 -15.03 -12.48
C SER A 120 8.04 -14.29 -13.81
N ARG A 121 8.15 -15.03 -14.92
CA ARG A 121 8.09 -14.48 -16.30
C ARG A 121 6.88 -14.98 -17.10
N PHE A 122 5.81 -15.39 -16.41
CA PHE A 122 4.56 -15.77 -17.09
C PHE A 122 3.84 -14.59 -17.76
N SER A 123 4.18 -13.34 -17.40
CA SER A 123 3.67 -12.09 -17.96
C SER A 123 4.84 -11.11 -18.21
N ASP A 124 4.60 -10.05 -18.99
CA ASP A 124 5.49 -8.88 -19.11
C ASP A 124 5.57 -8.09 -17.79
N HIS A 125 4.55 -8.23 -16.93
CA HIS A 125 4.61 -7.77 -15.55
C HIS A 125 5.33 -8.81 -14.66
N ARG A 126 6.00 -8.30 -13.64
CA ARG A 126 6.62 -9.11 -12.60
C ARG A 126 5.81 -8.94 -11.33
N PRO A 127 5.44 -10.03 -10.63
CA PRO A 127 4.59 -9.91 -9.46
C PRO A 127 5.28 -9.11 -8.36
N VAL A 128 4.52 -8.29 -7.64
CA VAL A 128 4.99 -7.48 -6.52
C VAL A 128 4.31 -7.94 -5.24
N TYR A 129 5.09 -8.12 -4.17
CA TYR A 129 4.64 -8.59 -2.87
C TYR A 129 5.14 -7.63 -1.79
N GLY A 130 4.32 -7.39 -0.78
CA GLY A 130 4.70 -6.64 0.41
C GLY A 130 4.38 -7.44 1.67
N ILE A 131 5.26 -7.35 2.67
CA ILE A 131 5.01 -7.87 4.01
C ILE A 131 4.99 -6.68 4.96
N VAL A 132 3.97 -6.61 5.80
CA VAL A 132 3.77 -5.54 6.78
C VAL A 132 3.51 -6.16 8.15
N LEU A 133 4.07 -5.54 9.19
CA LEU A 133 3.70 -5.79 10.58
C LEU A 133 2.56 -4.85 10.93
N VAL A 134 1.51 -5.40 11.54
CA VAL A 134 0.41 -4.61 12.10
C VAL A 134 0.57 -4.60 13.61
N GLU A 135 0.77 -3.42 14.19
CA GLU A 135 0.78 -3.23 15.63
C GLU A 135 -0.65 -3.08 16.13
N GLN A 136 -1.04 -3.92 17.08
CA GLN A 136 -2.34 -3.85 17.74
C GLN A 136 -2.10 -3.60 19.24
N SER A 137 -2.48 -2.43 19.75
CA SER A 137 -2.57 -2.24 21.20
C SER A 137 -3.88 -2.81 21.71
N THR A 138 -3.80 -3.93 22.42
CA THR A 138 -4.96 -4.47 23.14
C THR A 138 -5.15 -3.71 24.44
N ASN A 139 -5.98 -2.67 24.46
CA ASN A 139 -6.55 -2.15 25.71
C ASN A 139 -7.70 -3.06 26.18
N CYS A 140 -7.41 -4.35 26.37
CA CYS A 140 -8.36 -5.26 27.01
C CYS A 140 -8.20 -5.12 28.52
N THR A 141 -9.00 -4.25 29.14
CA THR A 141 -9.28 -4.36 30.57
C THR A 141 -10.09 -5.63 30.78
N PHE A 142 -9.41 -6.77 31.01
CA PHE A 142 -10.05 -7.94 31.59
C PHE A 142 -10.49 -7.56 33.00
N THR A 143 -11.73 -7.11 33.18
CA THR A 143 -12.38 -7.18 34.49
C THR A 143 -12.65 -8.66 34.77
N PRO A 144 -11.97 -9.28 35.76
CA PRO A 144 -12.26 -10.66 36.11
C PRO A 144 -13.70 -10.74 36.62
N CYS A 145 -14.48 -11.67 36.08
CA CYS A 145 -15.83 -11.93 36.57
C CYS A 145 -15.75 -12.34 38.06
N PRO A 146 -16.52 -11.74 38.98
CA PRO A 146 -16.51 -12.15 40.38
C PRO A 146 -16.95 -13.61 40.47
N LYS A 147 -16.14 -14.44 41.15
CA LYS A 147 -16.46 -15.85 41.36
C LYS A 147 -17.76 -15.95 42.18
N PRO A 148 -18.70 -16.82 41.80
CA PRO A 148 -19.85 -17.11 42.65
C PRO A 148 -19.37 -17.74 43.97
N ILE A 149 -19.98 -17.29 45.07
CA ILE A 149 -19.75 -17.74 46.45
C ILE A 149 -20.29 -19.15 46.63
#